data_AF-A0A429N952-F1
#
_entry.id   AF-A0A429N952-F1
#
_cell.length_a   1.000
_cell.length_b   1.000
_cell.length_c   1.000
_cell.angle_alpha   90.00
_cell.angle_beta   90.00
_cell.angle_gamma   90.00
#
_symmetry.space_group_name_H-M   'P 1'
#
loop_
_entity.id
_entity.type
_entity.pdbx_description
1 polymer ?
#
loop_
_entity_poly.entity_id
_entity_poly.type
_entity_poly.pdbx_seq_one_letter_code
_entity_poly.pdbx_strand_id
1 'polypeptide(L)'
;MSTICTGTVTAARTAAQGRGQPGLALRIPARLMDQEFGRGRVVRFEEIDFPLALTHEPTRRFLRDTGLPEDGLLFELDVDAPLRPLTEYYADEHPDTGCAHLPAHADRLIRLGQFAEDGSLVVDGITGEVGNWSASEATLHPFEEDISTFAHGLWLFHRSLSGRGGQRGQAFAEGATGL
;
A
#
# COMPACT_ATOMS: atom_id res chain seq x y z
N MET A 1 -41.15 5.02 15.14
CA MET A 1 -40.07 4.52 16.01
C MET A 1 -39.17 3.67 15.13
N SER A 2 -38.07 4.25 14.64
CA SER A 2 -37.14 3.57 13.72
C SER A 2 -36.11 2.79 14.53
N THR A 3 -36.09 1.48 14.34
CA THR A 3 -35.07 0.59 14.91
C THR A 3 -33.90 0.54 13.94
N ILE A 4 -32.73 0.99 14.39
CA ILE A 4 -31.47 0.87 13.64
C ILE A 4 -30.88 -0.51 14.00
N CYS A 5 -30.76 -1.38 13.02
CA CYS A 5 -30.08 -2.67 13.16
C CYS A 5 -28.57 -2.45 13.03
N THR A 6 -27.86 -2.50 14.15
CA THR A 6 -26.40 -2.58 14.19
C THR A 6 -25.96 -4.00 13.80
N GLY A 7 -25.49 -4.17 12.56
CA GLY A 7 -24.87 -5.41 12.10
C GLY A 7 -23.37 -5.37 12.36
N THR A 8 -22.90 -6.15 13.34
CA THR A 8 -21.46 -6.35 13.58
C THR A 8 -20.94 -7.35 12.55
N VAL A 9 -20.03 -6.92 11.67
CA VAL A 9 -19.32 -7.81 10.74
C VAL A 9 -18.02 -8.25 11.40
N THR A 10 -17.98 -9.49 11.88
CA THR A 10 -16.74 -10.14 12.33
C THR A 10 -16.03 -10.72 11.12
N ALA A 11 -14.95 -10.08 10.66
CA ALA A 11 -14.06 -10.66 9.67
C ALA A 11 -13.32 -11.87 10.30
N ALA A 12 -13.55 -13.06 9.75
CA ALA A 12 -12.82 -14.26 10.14
C ALA A 12 -11.41 -14.22 9.55
N ARG A 13 -10.39 -14.23 10.41
CA ARG A 13 -8.97 -14.22 10.03
C ARG A 13 -8.53 -15.64 9.69
N THR A 14 -8.36 -15.94 8.40
CA THR A 14 -7.77 -17.21 7.95
C THR A 14 -6.27 -16.98 7.77
N ALA A 15 -5.47 -17.37 8.77
CA ALA A 15 -4.01 -17.33 8.65
C ALA A 15 -3.55 -18.41 7.64
N ALA A 16 -3.18 -18.00 6.44
CA ALA A 16 -2.55 -18.88 5.46
C ALA A 16 -1.07 -19.04 5.83
N GLN A 17 -0.70 -20.19 6.41
CA GLN A 17 0.71 -20.51 6.68
C GLN A 17 1.45 -20.88 5.38
N GLY A 18 1.84 -19.86 4.61
CA GLY A 18 2.86 -19.93 3.56
C GLY A 18 4.24 -19.61 4.11
N ARG A 19 5.31 -20.08 3.45
CA ARG A 19 6.72 -19.84 3.84
C ARG A 19 7.12 -18.36 3.68
N GLY A 20 6.63 -17.50 4.55
CA GLY A 20 7.06 -16.11 4.67
C GLY A 20 8.21 -15.94 5.67
N GLN A 21 8.73 -14.72 5.79
CA GLN A 21 9.63 -14.37 6.90
C GLN A 21 8.83 -14.43 8.22
N PRO A 22 9.44 -14.68 9.39
CA PRO A 22 8.67 -14.67 10.64
C PRO A 22 7.92 -13.33 10.78
N GLY A 23 6.58 -13.40 10.74
CA GLY A 23 5.68 -12.25 10.81
C GLY A 23 5.19 -11.63 9.49
N LEU A 24 5.54 -12.17 8.31
CA LEU A 24 4.95 -11.79 7.01
C LEU A 24 4.48 -13.04 6.25
N ALA A 25 3.41 -12.92 5.46
CA ALA A 25 2.81 -14.01 4.69
C ALA A 25 3.69 -14.42 3.50
N LEU A 26 4.32 -13.46 2.82
CA LEU A 26 5.12 -13.69 1.62
C LEU A 26 6.57 -13.24 1.79
N ARG A 27 7.49 -13.99 1.18
CA ARG A 27 8.89 -13.61 1.07
C ARG A 27 9.13 -12.98 -0.31
N ILE A 28 9.20 -11.66 -0.35
CA ILE A 28 9.52 -10.90 -1.57
C ILE A 28 10.98 -10.48 -1.54
N PRO A 29 11.82 -10.94 -2.48
CA PRO A 29 13.19 -10.46 -2.61
C PRO A 29 13.24 -9.02 -3.11
N ALA A 30 14.06 -8.14 -2.51
CA ALA A 30 14.31 -6.78 -3.00
C ALA A 30 14.65 -6.72 -4.50
N ARG A 31 15.47 -7.67 -4.98
CA ARG A 31 15.82 -7.79 -6.40
C ARG A 31 14.61 -7.97 -7.34
N LEU A 32 13.52 -8.55 -6.87
CA LEU A 32 12.30 -8.70 -7.67
C LEU A 32 11.66 -7.33 -7.88
N MET A 33 11.50 -6.56 -6.81
CA MET A 33 10.96 -5.20 -6.87
C MET A 33 11.82 -4.32 -7.79
N ASP A 34 13.14 -4.37 -7.60
CA ASP A 34 14.10 -3.64 -8.43
C ASP A 34 14.02 -3.97 -9.92
N GLN A 35 13.79 -5.24 -10.27
CA GLN A 35 13.74 -5.70 -11.67
C GLN A 35 12.44 -5.30 -12.35
N GLU A 36 11.34 -5.33 -11.61
CA GLU A 36 10.00 -5.17 -12.17
C GLU A 36 9.60 -3.70 -12.21
N PHE A 37 9.86 -2.97 -11.12
CA PHE A 37 9.54 -1.55 -11.01
C PHE A 37 10.73 -0.66 -11.37
N GLY A 38 11.96 -1.18 -11.36
CA GLY A 38 13.16 -0.38 -11.55
C GLY A 38 13.66 0.21 -10.24
N ARG A 39 14.97 0.10 -9.99
CA ARG A 39 15.62 0.51 -8.73
C ARG A 39 15.31 1.94 -8.28
N GLY A 40 15.21 2.88 -9.21
CA GLY A 40 14.94 4.29 -8.90
C GLY A 40 13.47 4.61 -8.61
N ARG A 41 12.57 3.63 -8.74
CA ARG A 41 11.13 3.77 -8.47
C ARG A 41 10.66 2.87 -7.34
N VAL A 42 11.60 2.29 -6.58
CA VAL A 42 11.33 1.50 -5.38
C VAL A 42 11.89 2.26 -4.19
N VAL A 43 11.00 2.78 -3.37
CA VAL A 43 11.31 3.57 -2.19
C VAL A 43 11.57 2.64 -1.03
N ARG A 44 12.67 2.90 -0.33
CA ARG A 44 13.08 2.23 0.91
C ARG A 44 13.21 3.29 1.98
N PHE A 45 12.60 3.03 3.11
CA PHE A 45 12.58 3.95 4.25
C PHE A 45 13.77 3.67 5.16
N GLU A 46 14.35 4.73 5.70
CA GLU A 46 15.35 4.63 6.75
C GLU A 46 14.67 4.50 8.11
N GLU A 47 15.44 4.04 9.10
CA GLU A 47 14.93 3.85 10.46
C GLU A 47 14.34 5.14 11.07
N ILE A 48 14.88 6.29 10.68
CA ILE A 48 14.46 7.63 11.11
C ILE A 48 13.13 8.07 10.49
N ASP A 49 12.73 7.46 9.37
CA ASP A 49 11.49 7.78 8.68
C ASP A 49 10.28 7.05 9.30
N PHE A 50 10.53 6.10 10.20
CA PHE A 50 9.49 5.34 10.87
C PHE A 50 8.96 6.07 12.13
N PRO A 51 7.63 6.24 12.25
CA PRO A 51 7.03 6.79 13.45
C PRO A 51 7.12 5.79 14.59
N LEU A 52 7.11 6.28 15.83
CA LEU A 52 7.17 5.43 17.04
C LEU A 52 6.03 4.41 17.13
N ALA A 53 4.89 4.71 16.52
CA ALA A 53 3.74 3.82 16.47
C ALA A 53 3.97 2.59 15.56
N LEU A 54 4.92 2.64 14.62
CA LEU A 54 5.31 1.50 13.80
C LEU A 54 6.30 0.60 14.56
N THR A 55 5.75 -0.26 15.41
CA THR A 55 6.50 -1.21 16.25
C THR A 55 6.61 -2.61 15.63
N HIS A 56 5.81 -2.92 14.61
CA HIS A 56 5.83 -4.19 13.91
C HIS A 56 7.12 -4.37 13.10
N GLU A 57 8.13 -4.97 13.74
CA GLU A 57 9.46 -5.24 13.17
C GLU A 57 9.45 -5.84 11.75
N PRO A 58 8.61 -6.87 11.44
CA PRO A 58 8.56 -7.42 10.09
C PRO A 58 8.17 -6.38 9.02
N THR A 59 7.25 -5.47 9.33
CA THR A 59 6.88 -4.38 8.42
C THR A 59 8.03 -3.39 8.24
N ARG A 60 8.68 -2.97 9.34
CA ARG A 60 9.83 -2.04 9.30
C ARG A 60 10.95 -2.58 8.44
N ARG A 61 11.31 -3.86 8.66
CA ARG A 61 12.31 -4.56 7.86
C ARG A 61 11.92 -4.65 6.39
N PHE A 62 10.65 -4.92 6.08
CA PHE A 62 10.19 -4.97 4.69
C PHE A 62 10.34 -3.60 4.00
N LEU A 63 9.88 -2.53 4.65
CA LEU A 63 9.94 -1.18 4.10
C LEU A 63 11.38 -0.68 3.92
N ARG A 64 12.30 -1.07 4.81
CA ARG A 64 13.72 -0.72 4.72
C ARG A 64 14.49 -1.57 3.69
N ASP A 65 14.32 -2.89 3.73
CA ASP A 65 15.18 -3.79 2.97
C ASP A 65 14.61 -4.06 1.56
N THR A 66 13.29 -4.28 1.45
CA THR A 66 12.61 -4.61 0.19
C THR A 66 12.07 -3.36 -0.50
N GLY A 67 11.39 -2.50 0.26
CA GLY A 67 10.76 -1.28 -0.23
C GLY A 67 9.41 -1.50 -0.93
N LEU A 68 8.77 -0.39 -1.29
CA LEU A 68 7.54 -0.32 -2.08
C LEU A 68 7.76 0.49 -3.35
N PRO A 69 7.03 0.22 -4.44
CA PRO A 69 7.07 1.10 -5.59
C PRO A 69 6.50 2.48 -5.22
N GLU A 70 7.11 3.54 -5.74
CA GLU A 70 6.66 4.93 -5.58
C GLU A 70 5.28 5.14 -6.22
N ASP A 71 5.12 4.67 -7.45
CA ASP A 71 3.88 4.72 -8.22
C ASP A 71 3.48 3.29 -8.63
N GLY A 72 2.34 2.86 -8.12
CA GLY A 72 1.56 1.74 -8.61
C GLY A 72 0.24 2.24 -9.16
N LEU A 73 -0.33 1.53 -10.13
CA LEU A 73 -1.56 1.91 -10.86
C LEU A 73 -2.75 2.44 -9.99
N LEU A 74 -2.83 2.04 -8.72
CA LEU A 74 -3.86 2.44 -7.77
C LEU A 74 -3.27 2.95 -6.44
N PHE A 75 -1.97 3.18 -6.38
CA PHE A 75 -1.24 3.48 -5.16
C PHE A 75 -0.09 4.44 -5.43
N GLU A 76 -0.11 5.58 -4.76
CA GLU A 76 0.98 6.55 -4.79
C GLU A 76 1.54 6.68 -3.38
N LEU A 77 2.82 6.33 -3.21
CA LEU A 77 3.50 6.33 -1.92
C LEU A 77 3.86 7.77 -1.51
N ASP A 78 3.71 8.09 -0.23
CA ASP A 78 4.20 9.35 0.33
C ASP A 78 5.73 9.31 0.42
N VAL A 79 6.41 9.92 -0.55
CA VAL A 79 7.88 9.95 -0.61
C VAL A 79 8.50 11.25 -0.10
N ASP A 80 7.70 12.33 -0.05
CA ASP A 80 8.18 13.67 0.29
C ASP A 80 8.20 13.95 1.81
N ALA A 81 7.67 13.03 2.62
CA ALA A 81 7.59 13.18 4.07
C ALA A 81 7.84 11.84 4.78
N PRO A 82 8.32 11.87 6.04
CA PRO A 82 8.36 10.68 6.88
C PRO A 82 6.98 10.03 7.00
N LEU A 83 6.95 8.73 7.26
CA LEU A 83 5.70 8.03 7.51
C LEU A 83 5.08 8.54 8.80
N ARG A 84 3.77 8.78 8.79
CA ARG A 84 3.05 9.36 9.94
C ARG A 84 1.77 8.60 10.27
N PRO A 85 1.38 8.55 11.56
CA PRO A 85 0.06 8.10 11.96
C PRO A 85 -1.05 8.90 11.28
N LEU A 86 -2.18 8.25 11.04
CA LEU A 86 -3.35 8.85 10.41
C LEU A 86 -3.87 10.05 11.20
N THR A 87 -3.77 10.02 12.53
CA THR A 87 -4.10 11.16 13.39
C THR A 87 -3.23 12.39 13.13
N GLU A 88 -1.93 12.21 12.90
CA GLU A 88 -1.01 13.32 12.62
C GLU A 88 -1.27 13.89 11.23
N TYR A 89 -1.44 13.01 10.23
CA TYR A 89 -1.81 13.42 8.88
C TYR A 89 -3.10 14.26 8.85
N TYR A 90 -4.15 13.81 9.55
CA TYR A 90 -5.43 14.54 9.58
C TYR A 90 -5.37 15.84 10.37
N ALA A 91 -4.58 15.91 11.44
CA ALA A 91 -4.41 17.14 12.18
C ALA A 91 -3.76 18.24 11.33
N ASP A 92 -2.83 17.86 10.44
CA ASP A 92 -2.13 18.79 9.56
C ASP A 92 -2.97 19.16 8.31
N GLU A 93 -3.53 18.17 7.62
CA GLU A 93 -4.22 18.39 6.33
C GLU A 93 -5.67 18.89 6.49
N HIS A 94 -6.30 18.63 7.64
CA HIS A 94 -7.70 18.96 7.89
C HIS A 94 -7.87 19.71 9.21
N PRO A 95 -7.31 20.92 9.36
CA PRO A 95 -7.32 21.65 10.63
C PRO A 95 -8.74 22.00 11.12
N ASP A 96 -9.70 22.14 10.19
CA ASP A 96 -11.08 22.54 10.51
C ASP A 96 -11.97 21.36 10.93
N THR A 97 -11.78 20.18 10.34
CA THR A 97 -12.54 18.95 10.64
C THR A 97 -11.84 18.05 11.66
N GLY A 98 -10.51 18.12 11.72
CA GLY A 98 -9.64 17.39 12.64
C GLY A 98 -9.87 15.88 12.67
N CYS A 99 -9.58 15.27 13.81
CA CYS A 99 -9.68 13.82 14.04
C CYS A 99 -11.10 13.32 14.35
N ALA A 100 -12.14 14.14 14.22
CA ALA A 100 -13.49 13.87 14.74
C ALA A 100 -14.16 12.61 14.14
N HIS A 101 -13.68 12.15 12.99
CA HIS A 101 -14.20 11.00 12.26
C HIS A 101 -13.21 9.84 12.13
N LEU A 102 -12.07 9.91 12.83
CA LEU A 102 -11.07 8.85 12.76
C LEU A 102 -11.47 7.63 13.62
N PRO A 103 -11.04 6.43 13.23
CA PRO A 103 -11.23 5.24 14.04
C PRO A 103 -10.46 5.38 15.35
N ALA A 104 -10.94 4.72 16.41
CA ALA A 104 -10.40 4.86 17.76
C ALA A 104 -8.90 4.48 17.90
N HIS A 105 -8.33 3.76 16.93
CA HIS A 105 -6.94 3.33 16.90
C HIS A 105 -6.14 4.00 15.76
N ALA A 106 -6.59 5.16 15.27
CA ALA A 106 -5.92 5.88 14.18
C ALA A 106 -4.50 6.35 14.52
N ASP A 107 -4.17 6.47 15.82
CA ASP A 107 -2.84 6.80 16.34
C ASP A 107 -1.78 5.74 16.03
N ARG A 108 -2.20 4.51 15.73
CA ARG A 108 -1.33 3.42 15.28
C ARG A 108 -1.51 3.04 13.82
N LEU A 109 -2.42 3.68 13.08
CA LEU A 109 -2.57 3.46 11.65
C LEU A 109 -1.59 4.35 10.89
N ILE A 110 -0.55 3.77 10.32
CA ILE A 110 0.49 4.50 9.61
C ILE A 110 0.06 4.67 8.17
N ARG A 111 -0.10 5.91 7.70
CA ARG A 111 -0.40 6.20 6.29
C ARG A 111 0.85 5.94 5.47
N LEU A 112 0.69 5.15 4.41
CA LEU A 112 1.75 4.89 3.42
C LEU A 112 1.60 5.80 2.21
N GLY A 113 0.36 6.12 1.82
CA GLY A 113 0.11 6.93 0.65
C GLY A 113 -1.34 6.90 0.20
N GLN A 114 -1.59 7.52 -0.96
CA GLN A 114 -2.91 7.56 -1.57
C GLN A 114 -3.24 6.21 -2.22
N PHE A 115 -4.48 5.77 -2.09
CA PHE A 115 -4.97 4.53 -2.65
C PHE A 115 -6.33 4.70 -3.32
N ALA A 116 -6.43 4.31 -4.60
CA ALA A 116 -7.59 4.61 -5.45
C ALA A 116 -7.94 6.12 -5.45
N GLU A 117 -9.16 6.48 -5.86
CA GLU A 117 -9.55 7.89 -6.04
C GLU A 117 -9.62 8.68 -4.73
N ASP A 118 -10.05 8.06 -3.62
CA ASP A 118 -10.31 8.76 -2.35
C ASP A 118 -9.85 7.99 -1.09
N GLY A 119 -9.14 6.89 -1.27
CA GLY A 119 -8.65 6.06 -0.17
C GLY A 119 -7.22 6.42 0.24
N SER A 120 -6.85 6.01 1.45
CA SER A 120 -5.47 6.02 1.91
C SER A 120 -5.07 4.62 2.33
N LEU A 121 -3.94 4.15 1.82
CA LEU A 121 -3.37 2.89 2.26
C LEU A 121 -2.75 3.10 3.65
N VAL A 122 -3.17 2.29 4.61
CA VAL A 122 -2.67 2.35 5.98
C VAL A 122 -2.16 0.99 6.43
N VAL A 123 -1.19 0.99 7.35
CA VAL A 123 -0.74 -0.20 8.06
C VAL A 123 -0.95 -0.03 9.55
N ASP A 124 -1.52 -1.03 10.22
CA ASP A 124 -1.53 -1.08 11.68
C ASP A 124 -0.09 -1.28 12.18
N GLY A 125 0.45 -0.28 12.87
CA GLY A 125 1.82 -0.24 13.32
C GLY A 125 2.18 -1.30 14.37
N ILE A 126 1.19 -1.97 14.96
CA ILE A 126 1.39 -3.05 15.93
C ILE A 126 1.27 -4.42 15.25
N THR A 127 0.24 -4.61 14.42
CA THR A 127 -0.05 -5.95 13.83
C THR A 127 0.55 -6.16 12.45
N GLY A 128 0.89 -5.08 11.73
CA GLY A 128 1.36 -5.11 10.36
C GLY A 128 0.25 -5.28 9.31
N GLU A 129 -1.02 -5.36 9.72
CA GLU A 129 -2.17 -5.52 8.81
C GLU A 129 -2.38 -4.27 7.95
N VAL A 130 -2.73 -4.48 6.68
CA VAL A 130 -2.95 -3.40 5.72
C VAL A 130 -4.45 -3.16 5.56
N GLY A 131 -4.83 -1.88 5.64
CA GLY A 131 -6.20 -1.43 5.41
C GLY A 131 -6.27 -0.31 4.37
N ASN A 132 -7.48 -0.08 3.88
CA ASN A 132 -7.84 1.09 3.10
C ASN A 132 -8.74 1.99 3.94
N TRP A 133 -8.26 3.19 4.26
CA TRP A 133 -9.05 4.21 4.93
C TRP A 133 -9.79 5.05 3.89
N SER A 134 -11.13 5.02 3.90
CA SER A 134 -11.95 5.95 3.11
C SER A 134 -12.30 7.17 3.96
N ALA A 135 -11.79 8.33 3.54
CA ALA A 135 -12.12 9.60 4.16
C ALA A 135 -13.61 9.95 4.01
N SER A 136 -14.17 9.70 2.82
CA SER A 136 -15.56 9.98 2.46
C SER A 136 -16.55 9.18 3.30
N GLU A 137 -16.25 7.91 3.57
CA GLU A 137 -17.11 7.01 4.34
C GLU A 137 -16.77 6.98 5.84
N ALA A 138 -15.68 7.66 6.25
CA ALA A 138 -15.11 7.58 7.58
C ALA A 138 -14.95 6.13 8.07
N THR A 139 -14.53 5.23 7.16
CA THR A 139 -14.50 3.80 7.40
C THR A 139 -13.15 3.19 7.01
N LEU A 140 -12.61 2.36 7.90
CA LEU A 140 -11.44 1.54 7.64
C LEU A 140 -11.88 0.18 7.08
N HIS A 141 -11.51 -0.10 5.85
CA HIS A 141 -11.77 -1.36 5.17
C HIS A 141 -10.53 -2.27 5.29
N PRO A 142 -10.67 -3.51 5.80
CA PRO A 142 -9.58 -4.49 5.74
C PRO A 142 -9.19 -4.73 4.29
N PHE A 143 -7.88 -4.73 3.99
CA PHE A 143 -7.42 -4.85 2.61
C PHE A 143 -6.51 -6.07 2.42
N GLU A 144 -5.34 -6.09 3.06
CA GLU A 144 -4.37 -7.18 2.93
C GLU A 144 -3.86 -7.64 4.30
N GLU A 145 -3.47 -8.91 4.38
CA GLU A 145 -2.97 -9.49 5.65
C GLU A 145 -1.73 -8.75 6.16
N ASP A 146 -0.85 -8.34 5.25
CA ASP A 146 0.33 -7.54 5.56
C ASP A 146 0.91 -6.87 4.30
N ILE A 147 1.97 -6.09 4.50
CA ILE A 147 2.64 -5.33 3.45
C ILE A 147 3.26 -6.21 2.35
N SER A 148 3.64 -7.44 2.67
CA SER A 148 4.21 -8.36 1.67
C SER A 148 3.14 -8.86 0.71
N THR A 149 1.93 -9.13 1.19
CA THR A 149 0.80 -9.50 0.32
C THR A 149 0.41 -8.34 -0.59
N PHE A 150 0.37 -7.12 -0.04
CA PHE A 150 0.12 -5.91 -0.83
C PHE A 150 1.15 -5.71 -1.96
N ALA A 151 2.45 -5.76 -1.63
CA ALA A 151 3.52 -5.60 -2.62
C ALA A 151 3.48 -6.69 -3.70
N HIS A 152 3.12 -7.92 -3.35
CA HIS A 152 2.90 -8.99 -4.34
C HIS A 152 1.72 -8.69 -5.27
N GLY A 153 0.62 -8.14 -4.72
CA GLY A 153 -0.52 -7.66 -5.51
C GLY A 153 -0.11 -6.61 -6.55
N LEU A 154 0.62 -5.58 -6.12
CA LEU A 154 1.16 -4.56 -7.01
C LEU A 154 2.00 -5.16 -8.15
N TRP A 155 2.87 -6.12 -7.83
CA TRP A 155 3.67 -6.83 -8.83
C TRP A 155 2.81 -7.61 -9.83
N LEU A 156 1.78 -8.34 -9.38
CA LEU A 156 0.85 -9.04 -10.26
C LEU A 156 0.12 -8.08 -11.21
N PHE A 157 -0.36 -6.95 -10.69
CA PHE A 157 -1.03 -5.92 -11.48
C PHE A 157 -0.08 -5.34 -12.53
N HIS A 158 1.13 -4.96 -12.12
CA HIS A 158 2.17 -4.43 -13.00
C HIS A 158 2.45 -5.37 -14.19
N ARG A 159 2.58 -6.68 -13.94
CA ARG A 159 2.80 -7.68 -14.99
C ARG A 159 1.60 -7.86 -15.93
N SER A 160 0.39 -7.86 -15.38
CA SER A 160 -0.84 -8.04 -16.17
C SER A 160 -1.14 -6.88 -17.12
N LEU A 161 -0.65 -5.68 -16.78
CA LEU A 161 -0.85 -4.45 -17.56
C LEU A 161 0.31 -4.20 -18.52
N SER A 162 1.54 -4.50 -18.10
CA SER A 162 2.72 -4.48 -18.98
C SER A 162 2.58 -5.48 -20.15
N GLY A 163 1.95 -6.64 -19.93
CA GLY A 163 1.67 -7.62 -20.98
C GLY A 163 0.63 -7.18 -22.02
N ARG A 164 -0.17 -6.14 -21.75
CA ARG A 164 -1.17 -5.59 -22.70
C ARG A 164 -0.63 -4.43 -23.56
N GLY A 165 0.56 -3.91 -23.27
CA GLY A 165 1.18 -2.81 -24.02
C GLY A 165 2.09 -3.22 -25.19
N GLY A 166 2.32 -4.52 -25.42
CA GLY A 166 3.38 -5.02 -26.31
C GLY A 166 3.04 -5.27 -27.79
N GLN A 167 1.86 -4.88 -28.30
CA GLN A 167 1.52 -5.07 -29.74
C GLN A 167 0.87 -3.85 -30.38
N ARG A 168 1.54 -2.69 -30.38
CA ARG A 168 1.28 -1.61 -31.36
C ARG A 168 2.57 -0.82 -31.59
N GLY A 169 3.41 -1.26 -32.52
CA GLY A 169 4.63 -0.51 -32.85
C GLY A 169 5.65 -1.17 -33.77
N GLN A 170 5.37 -2.34 -34.36
CA GLN A 170 6.19 -2.86 -35.46
C GLN A 170 5.27 -3.34 -36.59
N ALA A 171 4.85 -2.39 -37.41
CA ALA A 171 4.18 -2.64 -38.66
C ALA A 171 4.77 -1.69 -39.71
N PHE A 172 5.58 -2.28 -40.58
CA PHE A 172 5.95 -1.83 -41.94
C PHE A 172 6.80 -0.57 -42.10
N ALA A 173 8.10 -0.80 -42.24
CA ALA A 173 8.90 -0.07 -43.23
C ALA A 173 9.78 -1.08 -43.98
N GLU A 174 9.13 -1.92 -44.80
CA GLU A 174 9.83 -2.73 -45.79
C GLU A 174 9.13 -2.52 -47.14
N GLY A 175 9.90 -1.98 -48.10
CA GLY A 175 9.55 -2.02 -49.53
C GLY A 175 9.17 -0.68 -50.16
N ALA A 176 10.15 0.04 -50.70
CA ALA A 176 10.03 0.70 -52.02
C ALA A 176 11.42 1.10 -52.55
N THR A 177 12.04 0.18 -53.28
CA THR A 177 13.13 0.44 -54.23
C THR A 177 12.52 0.70 -55.61
N GLY A 178 13.07 1.67 -56.36
CA GLY A 178 12.80 1.94 -57.80
C GLY A 178 11.79 3.07 -58.01
N LEU A 179 12.04 4.10 -58.84
CA LEU A 179 12.91 4.28 -60.00
C LEU A 179 13.37 5.74 -60.06
#